data_AF-A0AAE1INL5-F1
#
_entry.id   AF-A0AAE1INL5-F1
#
_cell.length_a   1.000
_cell.length_b   1.000
_cell.length_c   1.000
_cell.angle_alpha   90.00
_cell.angle_beta   90.00
_cell.angle_gamma   90.00
#
_symmetry.space_group_name_H-M   'P 1'
#
loop_
_entity.id
_entity.type
_entity.pdbx_description
1 polymer ?
#
loop_
_entity_poly.entity_id
_entity_poly.type
_entity_poly.pdbx_seq_one_letter_code
_entity_poly.pdbx_strand_id
1 'polypeptide(L)'
;MNFHLNNNNSSPSSSNSSSTPNPLRDTPSASLTTTTTTTTTTAATADDPMHSWWESISKARSRIHALATILPSSSDSLMTLADSDRPALSLLSSPVAYSAIADSLSSPASGAGSDPLCHWLYDTFLSSDPHLRLVVLSYLPLLCGLYLSRVHNSSSDSTLLPSLSGFEAVLLALYASETKSRGGKPVVVTIPDLSQPSIYHTPTKKPGGNGVNLTRPSVGVMSPPLEPMVAVKSTKRACIVGVALDCYYKQISQMPSWSKLEFCQFAAGWAGQDCPCKAEFDGGEEINANGLSNGVDLKEGDDEIEEEVVKEMENLAIQKYDFAPQSSKGARIPLPWELLQPVLRILGHCLLAPLNSQEVKDSASVAVRCSYARASHDLVPQAILATRSLIQLDKRARESAKAVATTASASSNANTPSKAKKPEILLVSK
;
A
#
# COMPACT_ATOMS: atom_id res chain seq x y z
N MET A 1 -7.74 8.14 61.09
CA MET A 1 -7.02 7.72 62.31
C MET A 1 -5.91 6.77 61.91
N ASN A 2 -4.68 7.22 62.15
CA ASN A 2 -3.42 6.52 62.46
C ASN A 2 -2.89 5.35 61.60
N PHE A 3 -1.77 5.67 60.94
CA PHE A 3 -0.56 4.91 60.64
C PHE A 3 -0.24 3.72 61.57
N HIS A 4 0.38 2.68 60.99
CA HIS A 4 1.65 2.14 61.50
C HIS A 4 2.43 1.38 60.41
N LEU A 5 3.69 1.79 60.21
CA LEU A 5 4.76 1.02 59.59
C LEU A 5 5.12 -0.17 60.51
N ASN A 6 5.56 -1.30 59.94
CA ASN A 6 6.86 -1.83 60.34
C ASN A 6 7.55 -2.68 59.27
N ASN A 7 8.85 -2.47 59.21
CA ASN A 7 9.89 -3.03 58.36
C ASN A 7 10.39 -4.36 58.98
N ASN A 8 10.77 -5.36 58.19
CA ASN A 8 11.86 -6.27 58.58
C ASN A 8 12.41 -7.10 57.40
N ASN A 9 13.70 -6.87 57.16
CA ASN A 9 14.66 -7.64 56.37
C ASN A 9 14.78 -9.09 56.85
N SER A 10 15.03 -10.02 55.92
CA SER A 10 16.14 -10.98 56.02
C SER A 10 16.23 -11.90 54.81
N SER A 11 17.31 -11.76 54.03
CA SER A 11 17.83 -12.76 53.09
C SER A 11 18.37 -14.00 53.81
N PRO A 12 18.65 -15.09 53.08
CA PRO A 12 19.98 -15.70 53.26
C PRO A 12 20.67 -16.05 51.93
N SER A 13 21.96 -15.72 51.87
CA SER A 13 22.96 -16.19 50.91
C SER A 13 24.01 -16.99 51.68
N SER A 14 24.45 -18.13 51.15
CA SER A 14 25.78 -18.77 51.35
C SER A 14 25.69 -20.26 50.97
N SER A 15 26.66 -20.98 50.39
CA SER A 15 27.87 -20.72 49.59
C SER A 15 28.61 -22.08 49.47
N ASN A 16 29.26 -22.32 48.33
CA ASN A 16 30.51 -23.08 48.09
C ASN A 16 30.78 -24.44 48.76
N SER A 17 31.21 -25.41 47.93
CA SER A 17 32.60 -25.92 47.98
C SER A 17 32.96 -26.84 46.80
N SER A 18 34.13 -26.57 46.24
CA SER A 18 34.90 -27.24 45.18
C SER A 18 35.77 -28.39 45.69
N SER A 19 36.13 -29.35 44.81
CA SER A 19 37.49 -29.96 44.80
C SER A 19 37.72 -30.90 43.60
N THR A 20 38.77 -30.61 42.83
CA THR A 20 39.54 -31.55 41.97
C THR A 20 40.65 -32.22 42.78
N PRO A 21 41.24 -33.35 42.30
CA PRO A 21 42.59 -33.25 41.70
C PRO A 21 42.89 -34.22 40.51
N ASN A 22 43.90 -33.84 39.73
CA ASN A 22 44.61 -34.51 38.59
C ASN A 22 45.58 -35.65 39.06
N PRO A 23 46.52 -36.19 38.25
CA PRO A 23 46.44 -36.95 36.97
C PRO A 23 47.36 -38.23 36.98
N LEU A 24 47.34 -39.10 35.96
CA LEU A 24 48.53 -39.89 35.53
C LEU A 24 48.35 -40.62 34.17
N ARG A 25 49.47 -40.69 33.45
CA ARG A 25 49.76 -41.26 32.12
C ARG A 25 49.60 -42.79 32.05
N ASP A 26 49.26 -43.33 30.88
CA ASP A 26 50.16 -44.18 30.05
C ASP A 26 49.49 -44.62 28.72
N THR A 27 50.29 -44.66 27.65
CA THR A 27 50.02 -45.19 26.29
C THR A 27 50.92 -46.43 26.06
N PRO A 28 50.86 -47.15 24.92
CA PRO A 28 49.74 -47.60 24.07
C PRO A 28 49.81 -49.13 23.82
N SER A 29 48.74 -49.74 23.28
CA SER A 29 48.90 -50.96 22.45
C SER A 29 47.70 -51.19 21.54
N ALA A 30 48.02 -51.67 20.34
CA ALA A 30 47.19 -51.67 19.15
C ALA A 30 46.13 -52.78 19.10
N SER A 31 45.00 -52.50 18.46
CA SER A 31 44.31 -53.47 17.60
C SER A 31 43.27 -52.76 16.73
N LEU A 32 43.35 -53.04 15.43
CA LEU A 32 42.48 -52.55 14.38
C LEU A 32 41.04 -53.01 14.57
N THR A 33 40.08 -52.09 14.43
CA THR A 33 38.77 -52.41 13.86
C THR A 33 38.20 -51.19 13.14
N THR A 34 37.94 -51.40 11.87
CA THR A 34 37.32 -50.52 10.87
C THR A 34 35.91 -50.14 11.29
N THR A 35 35.63 -48.87 11.49
CA THR A 35 34.26 -48.32 11.44
C THR A 35 34.33 -46.88 10.95
N THR A 36 33.96 -46.72 9.69
CA THR A 36 33.89 -45.45 8.97
C THR A 36 32.82 -44.57 9.62
N THR A 37 33.25 -43.75 10.57
CA THR A 37 32.44 -42.67 11.13
C THR A 37 32.86 -41.41 10.38
N THR A 38 32.10 -41.01 9.38
CA THR A 38 32.26 -39.72 8.73
C THR A 38 31.89 -38.64 9.75
N THR A 39 32.92 -38.07 10.35
CA THR A 39 32.88 -36.84 11.14
C THR A 39 32.21 -35.74 10.33
N THR A 40 31.00 -35.37 10.73
CA THR A 40 30.35 -34.11 10.37
C THR A 40 31.10 -32.98 11.08
N THR A 41 32.16 -32.52 10.43
CA THR A 41 32.77 -31.23 10.73
C THR A 41 31.76 -30.16 10.36
N THR A 42 31.04 -29.64 11.37
CA THR A 42 30.19 -28.45 11.26
C THR A 42 31.10 -27.24 11.13
N ALA A 43 31.68 -27.08 9.92
CA ALA A 43 32.20 -25.81 9.48
C ALA A 43 30.98 -24.97 9.06
N ALA A 44 30.72 -23.90 9.79
CA ALA A 44 29.77 -22.86 9.40
C ALA A 44 30.17 -22.34 8.01
N THR A 45 29.49 -22.82 6.97
CA THR A 45 29.64 -22.30 5.62
C THR A 45 29.03 -20.91 5.59
N ALA A 46 29.88 -19.91 5.34
CA ALA A 46 29.44 -18.62 4.85
C ALA A 46 28.50 -18.87 3.65
N ASP A 47 27.29 -18.29 3.69
CA ASP A 47 26.30 -18.39 2.63
C ASP A 47 26.92 -17.99 1.29
N ASP A 48 27.13 -18.95 0.38
CA ASP A 48 27.49 -18.66 -1.00
C ASP A 48 26.31 -17.95 -1.67
N PRO A 49 26.46 -16.68 -2.11
CA PRO A 49 25.39 -15.92 -2.74
C PRO A 49 24.78 -16.64 -3.96
N MET A 50 25.56 -17.43 -4.68
CA MET A 50 25.08 -18.16 -5.85
C MET A 50 24.18 -19.33 -5.47
N HIS A 51 24.49 -20.03 -4.36
CA HIS A 51 23.63 -21.07 -3.83
C HIS A 51 22.30 -20.50 -3.30
N SER A 52 22.33 -19.36 -2.59
CA SER A 52 21.12 -18.68 -2.12
C SER A 52 20.21 -18.23 -3.28
N TRP A 53 20.83 -17.72 -4.35
CA TRP A 53 20.12 -17.30 -5.56
C TRP A 53 19.42 -18.48 -6.26
N TRP A 54 20.13 -19.60 -6.45
CA TRP A 54 19.53 -20.80 -7.05
C TRP A 54 18.42 -21.41 -6.18
N GLU A 55 18.56 -21.38 -4.85
CA GLU A 55 17.51 -21.83 -3.93
C GLU A 55 16.24 -20.97 -4.06
N SER A 56 16.39 -19.65 -4.17
CA SER A 56 15.25 -18.73 -4.40
C SER A 56 14.53 -19.05 -5.72
N ILE A 57 15.28 -19.24 -6.81
CA ILE A 57 14.69 -19.61 -8.11
C ILE A 57 13.98 -20.96 -8.04
N SER A 58 14.63 -21.99 -7.48
CA SER A 58 14.05 -23.32 -7.36
C SER A 58 12.75 -23.31 -6.54
N LYS A 59 12.74 -22.58 -5.43
CA LYS A 59 11.57 -22.42 -4.57
C LYS A 59 10.43 -21.70 -5.30
N ALA A 60 10.74 -20.63 -6.02
CA ALA A 60 9.76 -19.90 -6.82
C ALA A 60 9.17 -20.74 -7.96
N ARG A 61 9.99 -21.54 -8.67
CA ARG A 61 9.53 -22.51 -9.66
C ARG A 61 8.57 -23.52 -9.05
N SER A 62 8.97 -24.16 -7.95
CA SER A 62 8.14 -25.12 -7.24
C SER A 62 6.77 -24.53 -6.85
N ARG A 63 6.74 -23.29 -6.35
CA ARG A 63 5.48 -22.58 -6.04
C ARG A 63 4.64 -22.31 -7.29
N ILE A 64 5.23 -21.90 -8.40
CA ILE A 64 4.49 -21.67 -9.65
C ILE A 64 3.93 -22.98 -10.22
N HIS A 65 4.68 -24.09 -10.16
CA HIS A 65 4.16 -25.39 -10.56
C HIS A 65 2.98 -25.82 -9.68
N ALA A 66 3.07 -25.61 -8.35
CA ALA A 66 1.96 -25.85 -7.44
C ALA A 66 0.76 -24.94 -7.69
N LEU A 67 0.96 -23.71 -8.19
CA LEU A 67 -0.13 -22.83 -8.58
C LEU A 67 -0.83 -23.32 -9.84
N ALA A 68 -0.07 -23.81 -10.82
CA ALA A 68 -0.60 -24.30 -12.09
C ALA A 68 -1.46 -25.56 -11.93
N THR A 69 -1.16 -26.42 -10.95
CA THR A 69 -2.03 -27.56 -10.62
C THR A 69 -3.37 -27.13 -10.02
N ILE A 70 -3.42 -25.97 -9.36
CA ILE A 70 -4.64 -25.38 -8.78
C ILE A 70 -5.44 -24.63 -9.86
N LEU A 71 -4.77 -24.01 -10.83
CA LEU A 71 -5.37 -23.20 -11.89
C LEU A 71 -5.13 -23.83 -13.28
N PRO A 72 -5.79 -24.96 -13.61
CA PRO A 72 -5.52 -25.72 -14.83
C PRO A 72 -5.75 -24.91 -16.11
N SER A 73 -6.73 -23.99 -16.12
CA SER A 73 -7.06 -23.14 -17.27
C SER A 73 -5.94 -22.17 -17.69
N SER A 74 -4.95 -21.92 -16.82
CA SER A 74 -3.82 -21.03 -17.11
C SER A 74 -2.47 -21.73 -16.93
N SER A 75 -2.46 -23.06 -16.85
CA SER A 75 -1.28 -23.87 -16.56
C SER A 75 -0.13 -23.58 -17.52
N ASP A 76 -0.35 -23.55 -18.83
CA ASP A 76 0.72 -23.35 -19.82
C ASP A 76 1.41 -21.98 -19.70
N SER A 77 0.62 -20.94 -19.40
CA SER A 77 1.15 -19.59 -19.15
C SER A 77 1.96 -19.56 -17.85
N LEU A 78 1.50 -20.23 -16.79
CA LEU A 78 2.21 -20.33 -15.52
C LEU A 78 3.52 -21.14 -15.66
N MET A 79 3.51 -22.24 -16.43
CA MET A 79 4.73 -23.01 -16.71
C MET A 79 5.79 -22.15 -17.40
N THR A 80 5.38 -21.35 -18.39
CA THR A 80 6.29 -20.41 -19.07
C THR A 80 6.91 -19.39 -18.10
N LEU A 81 6.15 -18.94 -17.09
CA LEU A 81 6.67 -18.04 -16.05
C LEU A 81 7.63 -18.76 -15.08
N ALA A 82 7.44 -20.05 -14.84
CA ALA A 82 8.36 -20.85 -14.02
C ALA A 82 9.73 -20.96 -14.69
N ASP A 83 9.77 -21.11 -16.02
CA ASP A 83 11.01 -21.27 -16.77
C ASP A 83 11.85 -19.99 -16.90
N SER A 84 11.32 -18.83 -16.46
CA SER A 84 12.04 -17.57 -16.50
C SER A 84 13.27 -17.53 -15.56
N ASP A 85 14.15 -16.55 -15.78
CA ASP A 85 15.32 -16.30 -14.92
C ASP A 85 14.93 -15.75 -13.54
N ARG A 86 13.76 -15.12 -13.44
CA ARG A 86 13.24 -14.52 -12.20
C ARG A 86 11.76 -14.88 -12.01
N PRO A 87 11.45 -16.15 -11.74
CA PRO A 87 10.09 -16.69 -11.74
C PRO A 87 9.12 -15.89 -10.86
N ALA A 88 9.52 -15.54 -9.63
CA ALA A 88 8.65 -14.79 -8.71
C ALA A 88 8.31 -13.38 -9.21
N LEU A 89 9.26 -12.67 -9.82
CA LEU A 89 9.02 -11.33 -10.38
C LEU A 89 8.23 -11.42 -11.69
N SER A 90 8.50 -12.41 -12.53
CA SER A 90 7.70 -12.69 -13.73
C SER A 90 6.25 -12.94 -13.34
N LEU A 91 6.00 -13.75 -12.31
CA LEU A 91 4.66 -13.98 -11.77
C LEU A 91 4.01 -12.69 -11.26
N LEU A 92 4.72 -11.87 -10.48
CA LEU A 92 4.22 -10.59 -9.97
C LEU A 92 3.79 -9.62 -11.09
N SER A 93 4.51 -9.63 -12.21
CA SER A 93 4.27 -8.75 -13.35
C SER A 93 3.24 -9.26 -14.35
N SER A 94 2.83 -10.53 -14.26
CA SER A 94 2.01 -11.19 -15.29
C SER A 94 0.51 -10.85 -15.15
N PRO A 95 -0.11 -10.19 -16.15
CA PRO A 95 -1.55 -9.92 -16.14
C PRO A 95 -2.40 -11.19 -16.21
N VAL A 96 -1.92 -12.21 -16.92
CA VAL A 96 -2.62 -13.51 -17.08
C VAL A 96 -2.67 -14.27 -15.76
N ALA A 97 -1.55 -14.29 -15.02
CA ALA A 97 -1.52 -14.91 -13.70
C ALA A 97 -2.41 -14.13 -12.71
N TYR A 98 -2.41 -12.80 -12.81
CA TYR A 98 -3.31 -11.95 -12.05
C TYR A 98 -4.78 -12.29 -12.30
N SER A 99 -5.25 -12.30 -13.56
CA SER A 99 -6.66 -12.57 -13.87
C SER A 99 -7.08 -13.96 -13.39
N ALA A 100 -6.26 -15.00 -13.62
CA ALA A 100 -6.58 -16.36 -13.20
C ALA A 100 -6.74 -16.50 -11.68
N ILE A 101 -5.83 -15.92 -10.91
CA ILE A 101 -5.92 -15.90 -9.43
C ILE A 101 -7.11 -15.05 -8.99
N ALA A 102 -7.31 -13.89 -9.61
CA ALA A 102 -8.36 -12.95 -9.21
C ALA A 102 -9.76 -13.53 -9.45
N ASP A 103 -9.97 -14.18 -10.59
CA ASP A 103 -11.22 -14.85 -10.93
C ASP A 103 -11.52 -16.00 -9.96
N SER A 104 -10.49 -16.79 -9.61
CA SER A 104 -10.61 -17.87 -8.64
C SER A 104 -10.98 -17.35 -7.24
N LEU A 105 -10.30 -16.30 -6.74
CA LEU A 105 -10.60 -15.69 -5.44
C LEU A 105 -11.97 -15.01 -5.40
N SER A 106 -12.40 -14.43 -6.53
CA SER A 106 -13.67 -13.73 -6.66
C SER A 106 -14.88 -14.66 -6.66
N SER A 107 -14.67 -15.95 -6.94
CA SER A 107 -15.72 -16.97 -6.81
C SER A 107 -16.37 -16.96 -5.41
N PRO A 108 -17.71 -17.02 -5.30
CA PRO A 108 -18.40 -17.07 -4.02
C PRO A 108 -17.99 -18.26 -3.12
N ALA A 109 -17.47 -19.33 -3.72
CA ALA A 109 -16.99 -20.52 -3.02
C ALA A 109 -15.57 -20.38 -2.42
N SER A 110 -14.83 -19.33 -2.81
CA SER A 110 -13.45 -19.12 -2.36
C SER A 110 -13.39 -18.51 -0.96
N GLY A 111 -12.32 -18.86 -0.23
CA GLY A 111 -12.04 -18.39 1.13
C GLY A 111 -12.22 -19.45 2.21
N ALA A 112 -12.67 -20.65 1.85
CA ALA A 112 -12.75 -21.80 2.75
C ALA A 112 -11.38 -22.26 3.27
N GLY A 113 -11.35 -22.87 4.45
CA GLY A 113 -10.15 -23.51 4.97
C GLY A 113 -9.69 -24.73 4.16
N SER A 114 -10.49 -25.18 3.19
CA SER A 114 -10.12 -26.22 2.23
C SER A 114 -9.75 -25.64 0.85
N ASP A 115 -9.75 -24.31 0.69
CA ASP A 115 -9.44 -23.66 -0.58
C ASP A 115 -7.93 -23.80 -0.87
N PRO A 116 -7.54 -24.56 -1.92
CA PRO A 116 -6.14 -24.80 -2.23
C PRO A 116 -5.39 -23.51 -2.59
N LEU A 117 -6.07 -22.49 -3.13
CA LEU A 117 -5.46 -21.21 -3.44
C LEU A 117 -5.15 -20.42 -2.17
N CYS A 118 -6.00 -20.49 -1.16
CA CYS A 118 -5.73 -19.91 0.16
C CYS A 118 -4.52 -20.58 0.82
N HIS A 119 -4.42 -21.92 0.73
CA HIS A 119 -3.23 -22.66 1.21
C HIS A 119 -1.98 -22.26 0.45
N TRP A 120 -2.07 -22.14 -0.87
CA TRP A 120 -0.95 -21.69 -1.69
C TRP A 120 -0.47 -20.28 -1.30
N LEU A 121 -1.40 -19.33 -1.09
CA LEU A 121 -1.06 -17.97 -0.64
C LEU A 121 -0.39 -17.99 0.74
N TYR A 122 -0.94 -18.76 1.67
CA TYR A 122 -0.39 -18.92 3.03
C TYR A 122 1.04 -19.47 2.99
N ASP A 123 1.24 -20.60 2.32
CA ASP A 123 2.52 -21.28 2.23
C ASP A 123 3.57 -20.47 1.44
N THR A 124 3.12 -19.73 0.43
CA THR A 124 3.99 -18.85 -0.37
C THR A 124 4.46 -17.66 0.46
N PHE A 125 3.59 -17.11 1.32
CA PHE A 125 3.96 -16.03 2.23
C PHE A 125 4.94 -16.47 3.31
N LEU A 126 4.82 -17.71 3.80
CA LEU A 126 5.77 -18.27 4.77
C LEU A 126 7.15 -18.59 4.18
N SER A 127 7.32 -18.49 2.86
CA SER A 127 8.61 -18.62 2.21
C SER A 127 9.62 -17.59 2.73
N SER A 128 10.89 -17.99 2.85
CA SER A 128 11.99 -17.07 3.15
C SER A 128 12.26 -16.07 2.02
N ASP A 129 11.87 -16.40 0.80
CA ASP A 129 12.10 -15.57 -0.39
C ASP A 129 11.26 -14.27 -0.33
N PRO A 130 11.90 -13.08 -0.33
CA PRO A 130 11.19 -11.81 -0.35
C PRO A 130 10.33 -11.61 -1.60
N HIS A 131 10.73 -12.10 -2.78
CA HIS A 131 9.97 -11.90 -4.01
C HIS A 131 8.67 -12.70 -4.02
N LEU A 132 8.68 -13.92 -3.49
CA LEU A 132 7.44 -14.69 -3.29
C LEU A 132 6.51 -14.03 -2.27
N ARG A 133 7.05 -13.44 -1.20
CA ARG A 133 6.26 -12.65 -0.26
C ARG A 133 5.65 -11.41 -0.92
N LEU A 134 6.37 -10.74 -1.82
CA LEU A 134 5.83 -9.63 -2.61
C LEU A 134 4.68 -10.06 -3.51
N VAL A 135 4.76 -11.25 -4.12
CA VAL A 135 3.63 -11.84 -4.90
C VAL A 135 2.39 -11.96 -4.02
N VAL A 136 2.49 -12.52 -2.80
CA VAL A 136 1.30 -12.64 -1.94
C VAL A 136 0.76 -11.27 -1.52
N LEU A 137 1.66 -10.33 -1.20
CA LEU A 137 1.26 -8.97 -0.83
C LEU A 137 0.54 -8.25 -1.97
N SER A 138 0.86 -8.49 -3.24
CA SER A 138 0.19 -7.83 -4.36
C SER A 138 -1.27 -8.26 -4.54
N TYR A 139 -1.66 -9.46 -4.09
CA TYR A 139 -3.06 -9.90 -4.05
C TYR A 139 -3.81 -9.46 -2.79
N LEU A 140 -3.13 -8.82 -1.83
CA LEU A 140 -3.73 -8.46 -0.56
C LEU A 140 -4.88 -7.44 -0.68
N PRO A 141 -4.84 -6.41 -1.56
CA PRO A 141 -6.00 -5.55 -1.78
C PRO A 141 -7.26 -6.33 -2.19
N LEU A 142 -7.12 -7.29 -3.11
CA LEU A 142 -8.21 -8.15 -3.55
C LEU A 142 -8.71 -9.04 -2.41
N LEU A 143 -7.80 -9.71 -1.69
CA LEU A 143 -8.15 -10.59 -0.57
C LEU A 143 -8.88 -9.83 0.55
N CYS A 144 -8.36 -8.67 0.96
CA CYS A 144 -9.01 -7.79 1.94
C CYS A 144 -10.37 -7.31 1.46
N GLY A 145 -10.47 -6.90 0.19
CA GLY A 145 -11.70 -6.45 -0.46
C GLY A 145 -12.81 -7.49 -0.41
N LEU A 146 -12.50 -8.70 -0.86
CA LEU A 146 -13.41 -9.83 -0.87
C LEU A 146 -13.76 -10.30 0.55
N TYR A 147 -12.76 -10.45 1.43
CA TYR A 147 -12.97 -10.85 2.81
C TYR A 147 -13.92 -9.88 3.53
N LEU A 148 -13.62 -8.58 3.52
CA LEU A 148 -14.43 -7.58 4.21
C LEU A 148 -15.84 -7.49 3.63
N SER A 149 -15.99 -7.59 2.31
CA SER A 149 -17.31 -7.55 1.66
C SER A 149 -18.15 -8.77 2.05
N ARG A 150 -17.58 -9.99 1.99
CA ARG A 150 -18.29 -11.23 2.30
C ARG A 150 -18.67 -11.30 3.78
N VAL A 151 -17.75 -10.97 4.68
CA VAL A 151 -17.99 -10.98 6.13
C VAL A 151 -19.16 -10.08 6.54
N HIS A 152 -19.31 -8.90 5.94
CA HIS A 152 -20.36 -7.95 6.31
C HIS A 152 -21.67 -8.16 5.54
N ASN A 153 -21.66 -8.88 4.41
CA ASN A 153 -22.85 -9.21 3.63
C ASN A 153 -23.43 -10.60 3.90
N SER A 154 -22.83 -11.40 4.80
CA SER A 154 -23.26 -12.79 5.10
C SER A 154 -24.58 -12.90 5.90
N SER A 155 -25.37 -11.82 6.00
CA SER A 155 -26.47 -11.70 6.98
C SER A 155 -27.84 -12.24 6.54
N SER A 156 -27.95 -12.95 5.41
CA SER A 156 -29.28 -13.40 4.91
C SER A 156 -29.41 -14.86 4.49
N ASP A 157 -28.31 -15.60 4.29
CA ASP A 157 -28.40 -17.04 3.96
C ASP A 157 -27.14 -17.80 4.43
N SER A 158 -27.02 -17.95 5.74
CA SER A 158 -25.83 -18.51 6.41
C SER A 158 -25.60 -20.00 6.12
N THR A 159 -26.50 -20.67 5.39
CA THR A 159 -26.41 -22.09 5.06
C THR A 159 -25.70 -22.40 3.74
N LEU A 160 -25.46 -21.40 2.89
CA LEU A 160 -24.86 -21.58 1.56
C LEU A 160 -23.48 -20.93 1.38
N LEU A 161 -23.05 -20.06 2.31
CA LEU A 161 -21.76 -19.38 2.20
C LEU A 161 -20.63 -20.21 2.84
N PRO A 162 -19.49 -20.38 2.14
CA PRO A 162 -18.35 -21.09 2.71
C PRO A 162 -17.78 -20.32 3.92
N SER A 163 -17.17 -21.07 4.85
CA SER A 163 -16.33 -20.46 5.90
C SER A 163 -15.28 -19.54 5.26
N LEU A 164 -14.92 -18.42 5.89
CA LEU A 164 -13.85 -17.54 5.38
C LEU A 164 -12.48 -17.83 6.03
N SER A 165 -12.33 -19.03 6.63
CA SER A 165 -11.15 -19.39 7.43
C SER A 165 -9.85 -19.46 6.62
N GLY A 166 -9.93 -19.71 5.31
CA GLY A 166 -8.76 -19.67 4.41
C GLY A 166 -8.22 -18.25 4.23
N PHE A 167 -9.10 -17.26 4.01
CA PHE A 167 -8.70 -15.85 3.99
C PHE A 167 -8.18 -15.39 5.33
N GLU A 168 -8.83 -15.80 6.42
CA GLU A 168 -8.41 -15.47 7.78
C GLU A 168 -7.03 -16.05 8.10
N ALA A 169 -6.71 -17.27 7.64
CA ALA A 169 -5.40 -17.86 7.82
C ALA A 169 -4.28 -17.04 7.15
N VAL A 170 -4.50 -16.57 5.91
CA VAL A 170 -3.53 -15.71 5.21
C VAL A 170 -3.35 -14.37 5.93
N LEU A 171 -4.45 -13.73 6.35
CA LEU A 171 -4.40 -12.47 7.09
C LEU A 171 -3.73 -12.62 8.46
N LEU A 172 -3.97 -13.74 9.16
CA LEU A 172 -3.31 -14.06 10.43
C LEU A 172 -1.83 -14.33 10.23
N ALA A 173 -1.41 -14.98 9.14
CA ALA A 173 0.01 -15.18 8.84
C ALA A 173 0.75 -13.85 8.69
N LEU A 174 0.16 -12.90 7.93
CA LEU A 174 0.67 -11.54 7.78
C LEU A 174 0.77 -10.84 9.14
N TYR A 175 -0.32 -10.86 9.92
CA TYR A 175 -0.36 -10.26 11.25
C TYR A 175 0.67 -10.86 12.21
N ALA A 176 0.81 -12.19 12.22
CA ALA A 176 1.78 -12.89 13.07
C ALA A 176 3.22 -12.55 12.68
N SER A 177 3.51 -12.44 11.38
CA SER A 177 4.83 -12.02 10.90
C SER A 177 5.21 -10.61 11.36
N GLU A 178 4.25 -9.67 11.30
CA GLU A 178 4.46 -8.29 11.76
C GLU A 178 4.57 -8.24 13.29
N THR A 179 3.76 -9.00 14.02
CA THR A 179 3.82 -9.08 15.48
C THR A 179 5.18 -9.62 15.94
N LYS A 180 5.69 -10.66 15.28
CA LYS A 180 7.03 -11.21 15.53
C LYS A 180 8.12 -10.19 15.22
N SER A 181 8.00 -9.46 14.11
CA SER A 181 8.93 -8.40 13.72
C SER A 181 9.01 -7.27 14.77
N ARG A 182 7.86 -6.89 15.35
CA ARG A 182 7.79 -5.84 16.38
C ARG A 182 8.31 -6.30 17.74
N GLY A 183 8.28 -7.60 18.05
CA GLY A 183 8.78 -8.15 19.31
C GLY A 183 8.15 -7.51 20.56
N GLY A 184 6.84 -7.20 20.50
CA GLY A 184 6.12 -6.53 21.59
C GLY A 184 6.41 -5.02 21.75
N LYS A 185 7.13 -4.40 20.81
CA LYS A 185 7.44 -2.97 20.84
C LYS A 185 6.43 -2.16 20.00
N PRO A 186 6.11 -0.91 20.41
CA PRO A 186 5.35 0.01 19.57
C PRO A 186 6.19 0.48 18.38
N VAL A 187 5.52 0.88 17.30
CA VAL A 187 6.18 1.61 16.20
C VAL A 187 6.20 3.09 16.56
N VAL A 188 7.39 3.64 16.73
CA VAL A 188 7.61 5.03 17.15
C VAL A 188 8.38 5.81 16.08
N VAL A 189 8.12 7.11 16.02
CA VAL A 189 8.82 8.06 15.15
C VAL A 189 9.38 9.20 15.99
N THR A 190 10.63 9.58 15.73
CA THR A 190 11.22 10.77 16.32
C THR A 190 10.71 11.99 15.58
N ILE A 191 10.06 12.91 16.30
CA ILE A 191 9.52 14.15 15.73
C ILE A 191 10.68 15.12 15.54
N PRO A 192 10.98 15.56 14.30
CA PRO A 192 12.05 16.52 14.05
C PRO A 192 11.76 17.86 14.74
N ASP A 193 12.80 18.45 15.33
CA ASP A 193 12.75 19.77 15.96
C ASP A 193 13.73 20.72 15.25
N LEU A 194 13.21 21.83 14.71
CA LEU A 194 14.02 22.86 14.02
C LEU A 194 14.96 23.62 14.96
N SER A 195 14.76 23.50 16.28
CA SER A 195 15.69 24.04 17.29
C SER A 195 17.00 23.24 17.38
N GLN A 196 17.02 22.02 16.81
CA GLN A 196 18.18 21.13 16.81
C GLN A 196 18.83 21.09 15.41
N PRO A 197 20.16 20.92 15.33
CA PRO A 197 20.82 20.67 14.06
C PRO A 197 20.33 19.34 13.46
N SER A 198 20.17 19.34 12.14
CA SER A 198 19.76 18.20 11.34
C SER A 198 20.60 18.11 10.07
N ILE A 199 20.44 17.03 9.30
CA ILE A 199 21.12 16.83 8.02
C ILE A 199 20.82 17.98 7.03
N TYR A 200 19.66 18.65 7.15
CA TYR A 200 19.23 19.69 6.21
C TYR A 200 19.34 21.12 6.74
N HIS A 201 19.56 21.30 8.04
CA HIS A 201 19.48 22.63 8.67
C HIS A 201 20.32 22.72 9.93
N THR A 202 20.99 23.86 10.13
CA THR A 202 21.67 24.21 11.38
C THR A 202 21.02 25.47 11.98
N PRO A 203 20.51 25.43 13.22
CA PRO A 203 19.89 26.58 13.87
C PRO A 203 20.85 27.77 13.98
N THR A 204 20.40 28.96 13.58
CA THR A 204 21.23 30.18 13.56
C THR A 204 21.50 30.73 14.97
N LYS A 205 20.66 30.41 15.95
CA LYS A 205 20.84 30.83 17.35
C LYS A 205 21.41 29.66 18.15
N LYS A 206 22.57 29.86 18.79
CA LYS A 206 23.02 28.95 19.86
C LYS A 206 21.92 28.91 20.92
N PRO A 207 21.48 27.73 21.39
CA PRO A 207 20.59 27.67 22.55
C PRO A 207 21.31 28.41 23.69
N GLY A 208 20.71 29.51 24.15
CA GLY A 208 21.32 30.43 25.10
C GLY A 208 21.79 29.70 26.35
N GLY A 209 22.96 30.11 26.86
CA GLY A 209 23.74 29.44 27.90
C GLY A 209 23.15 29.36 29.32
N ASN A 210 21.86 29.09 29.46
CA ASN A 210 21.31 28.56 30.71
C ASN A 210 20.91 27.11 30.47
N GLY A 211 21.51 26.20 31.23
CA GLY A 211 21.39 24.74 31.13
C GLY A 211 19.97 24.20 31.34
N VAL A 212 19.06 24.53 30.44
CA VAL A 212 17.78 23.87 30.28
C VAL A 212 18.07 22.64 29.43
N ASN A 213 18.16 21.50 30.12
CA ASN A 213 18.23 20.13 29.60
C ASN A 213 18.10 20.04 28.08
N LEU A 214 19.15 19.57 27.40
CA LEU A 214 19.09 19.03 26.02
C LEU A 214 17.78 18.26 25.88
N THR A 215 16.79 18.89 25.25
CA THR A 215 15.41 18.43 25.30
C THR A 215 15.38 17.09 24.60
N ARG A 216 15.08 16.04 25.37
CA ARG A 216 14.95 14.68 24.87
C ARG A 216 14.09 14.72 23.60
N PRO A 217 14.54 14.10 22.49
CA PRO A 217 13.80 14.13 21.24
C PRO A 217 12.35 13.72 21.49
N SER A 218 11.40 14.52 21.01
CA SER A 218 9.98 14.20 21.13
C SER A 218 9.69 12.94 20.31
N VAL A 219 9.16 11.91 20.95
CA VAL A 219 8.87 10.62 20.30
C VAL A 219 7.35 10.49 20.16
N GLY A 220 6.89 10.40 18.91
CA GLY A 220 5.50 10.07 18.59
C GLY A 220 5.31 8.55 18.48
N VAL A 221 4.18 8.04 18.97
CA VAL A 221 3.79 6.64 18.76
C VAL A 221 2.91 6.55 17.52
N MET A 222 3.38 5.88 16.47
CA MET A 222 2.62 5.69 15.22
C MET A 222 1.64 4.53 15.30
N SER A 223 2.02 3.45 15.98
CA SER A 223 1.12 2.34 16.27
C SER A 223 1.51 1.66 17.59
N PRO A 224 0.52 1.20 18.38
CA PRO A 224 0.78 0.51 19.63
C PRO A 224 1.44 -0.86 19.41
N PRO A 225 1.96 -1.50 20.48
CA PRO A 225 2.41 -2.88 20.42
C PRO A 225 1.29 -3.81 19.93
N LEU A 226 1.66 -4.82 19.12
CA LEU A 226 0.72 -5.84 18.66
C LEU A 226 0.72 -7.03 19.61
N GLU A 227 -0.47 -7.56 19.89
CA GLU A 227 -0.68 -8.76 20.70
C GLU A 227 -0.84 -9.97 19.78
N PRO A 228 -0.19 -11.12 20.04
CA PRO A 228 -0.37 -12.32 19.24
C PRO A 228 -1.83 -12.79 19.19
N MET A 229 -2.33 -13.08 17.99
CA MET A 229 -3.71 -13.54 17.75
C MET A 229 -3.71 -14.93 17.10
N VAL A 230 -4.53 -15.85 17.61
CA VAL A 230 -4.68 -17.22 17.09
C VAL A 230 -5.87 -17.35 16.13
N ALA A 231 -6.85 -16.45 16.22
CA ALA A 231 -8.06 -16.46 15.41
C ALA A 231 -8.56 -15.03 15.13
N VAL A 232 -9.26 -14.84 14.02
CA VAL A 232 -9.86 -13.55 13.66
C VAL A 232 -11.19 -13.38 14.38
N LYS A 233 -11.22 -12.52 15.41
CA LYS A 233 -12.45 -12.14 16.11
C LYS A 233 -13.02 -10.86 15.52
N SER A 234 -14.33 -10.66 15.56
CA SER A 234 -15.01 -9.46 15.04
C SER A 234 -14.41 -8.15 15.58
N THR A 235 -14.10 -8.09 16.88
CA THR A 235 -13.52 -6.90 17.55
C THR A 235 -12.08 -6.58 17.14
N LYS A 236 -11.31 -7.60 16.70
CA LYS A 236 -9.90 -7.44 16.29
C LYS A 236 -9.72 -7.49 14.77
N ARG A 237 -10.77 -7.81 14.01
CA ARG A 237 -10.75 -7.95 12.55
C ARG A 237 -10.18 -6.72 11.85
N ALA A 238 -10.68 -5.54 12.19
CA ALA A 238 -10.22 -4.29 11.59
C ALA A 238 -8.73 -4.03 11.85
N CYS A 239 -8.24 -4.36 13.05
CA CYS A 239 -6.82 -4.25 13.39
C CYS A 239 -5.97 -5.26 12.60
N ILE A 240 -6.41 -6.52 12.49
CA ILE A 240 -5.70 -7.56 11.74
C ILE A 240 -5.60 -7.18 10.26
N VAL A 241 -6.73 -6.79 9.65
CA VAL A 241 -6.76 -6.34 8.25
C VAL A 241 -5.96 -5.05 8.06
N GLY A 242 -6.06 -4.10 8.99
CA GLY A 242 -5.29 -2.85 8.95
C GLY A 242 -3.78 -3.10 9.00
N VAL A 243 -3.31 -4.03 9.83
CA VAL A 243 -1.90 -4.43 9.88
C VAL A 243 -1.46 -5.13 8.59
N ALA A 244 -2.30 -6.00 8.02
CA ALA A 244 -2.01 -6.60 6.72
C ALA A 244 -1.84 -5.53 5.63
N LEU A 245 -2.75 -4.55 5.57
CA LEU A 245 -2.65 -3.42 4.66
C LEU A 245 -1.41 -2.53 4.93
N ASP A 246 -0.96 -2.41 6.17
CA ASP A 246 0.31 -1.74 6.51
C ASP A 246 1.52 -2.53 5.95
N CYS A 247 1.49 -3.87 6.00
CA CYS A 247 2.50 -4.72 5.33
C CYS A 247 2.53 -4.49 3.82
N TYR A 248 1.36 -4.36 3.17
CA TYR A 248 1.26 -3.96 1.76
C TYR A 248 1.84 -2.57 1.53
N TYR A 249 1.47 -1.59 2.36
CA TYR A 249 1.94 -0.21 2.26
C TYR A 249 3.48 -0.10 2.33
N LYS A 250 4.13 -0.89 3.20
CA LYS A 250 5.60 -0.94 3.30
C LYS A 250 6.29 -1.34 1.99
N GLN A 251 5.60 -2.06 1.12
CA GLN A 251 6.12 -2.55 -0.16
C GLN A 251 5.44 -1.90 -1.37
N ILE A 252 4.61 -0.86 -1.17
CA ILE A 252 3.72 -0.29 -2.20
C ILE A 252 4.45 0.25 -3.43
N SER A 253 5.70 0.69 -3.30
CA SER A 253 6.53 1.15 -4.42
C SER A 253 6.86 0.03 -5.40
N GLN A 254 6.92 -1.22 -4.93
CA GLN A 254 7.18 -2.42 -5.73
C GLN A 254 5.88 -3.05 -6.26
N MET A 255 4.71 -2.55 -5.85
CA MET A 255 3.43 -3.13 -6.23
C MET A 255 3.03 -2.71 -7.65
N PRO A 256 2.55 -3.66 -8.47
CA PRO A 256 2.09 -3.37 -9.82
C PRO A 256 0.83 -2.50 -9.81
N SER A 257 0.56 -1.84 -10.94
CA SER A 257 -0.58 -0.92 -11.09
C SER A 257 -1.93 -1.60 -10.82
N TRP A 258 -2.13 -2.83 -11.30
CA TRP A 258 -3.37 -3.58 -11.10
C TRP A 258 -3.72 -3.75 -9.61
N SER A 259 -2.72 -3.97 -8.75
CA SER A 259 -2.92 -4.15 -7.31
C SER A 259 -3.41 -2.86 -6.63
N LYS A 260 -2.82 -1.73 -7.05
CA LYS A 260 -3.22 -0.38 -6.60
C LYS A 260 -4.62 -0.02 -7.11
N LEU A 261 -4.94 -0.35 -8.35
CA LEU A 261 -6.27 -0.12 -8.93
C LEU A 261 -7.36 -0.88 -8.16
N GLU A 262 -7.16 -2.17 -7.91
CA GLU A 262 -8.07 -2.98 -7.10
C GLU A 262 -8.25 -2.37 -5.71
N PHE A 263 -7.15 -1.95 -5.07
CA PHE A 263 -7.23 -1.29 -3.77
C PHE A 263 -8.13 -0.05 -3.81
N CYS A 264 -7.93 0.85 -4.77
CA CYS A 264 -8.74 2.06 -4.90
C CYS A 264 -10.23 1.74 -5.14
N GLN A 265 -10.53 0.75 -5.97
CA GLN A 265 -11.90 0.30 -6.23
C GLN A 265 -12.57 -0.24 -4.96
N PHE A 266 -11.87 -1.09 -4.19
CA PHE A 266 -12.36 -1.59 -2.91
C PHE A 266 -12.51 -0.50 -1.85
N ALA A 267 -11.54 0.41 -1.75
CA ALA A 267 -11.61 1.53 -0.81
C ALA A 267 -12.81 2.45 -1.11
N ALA A 268 -13.12 2.68 -2.39
CA ALA A 268 -14.32 3.41 -2.78
C ALA A 268 -15.61 2.65 -2.38
N GLY A 269 -15.65 1.32 -2.59
CA GLY A 269 -16.79 0.48 -2.21
C GLY A 269 -17.01 0.41 -0.69
N TRP A 270 -15.93 0.31 0.09
CA TRP A 270 -15.98 0.27 1.56
C TRP A 270 -16.60 1.52 2.18
N ALA A 271 -16.31 2.69 1.59
CA ALA A 271 -16.89 3.96 2.01
C ALA A 271 -18.40 4.05 1.74
N GLY A 272 -18.93 3.23 0.83
CA GLY A 272 -20.34 3.21 0.43
C GLY A 272 -20.66 4.18 -0.72
N GLN A 273 -21.88 4.04 -1.25
CA GLN A 273 -22.33 4.79 -2.43
C GLN A 273 -22.81 6.21 -2.10
N ASP A 274 -22.56 7.07 -3.09
CA ASP A 274 -23.00 8.45 -3.37
C ASP A 274 -23.62 9.30 -2.25
N CYS A 275 -22.76 10.15 -1.69
CA CYS A 275 -23.14 11.36 -0.98
C CYS A 275 -22.95 12.58 -1.91
N PRO A 276 -23.88 13.56 -1.91
CA PRO A 276 -23.70 14.83 -2.60
C PRO A 276 -22.44 15.59 -2.18
N CYS A 277 -21.96 15.37 -0.95
CA CYS A 277 -20.74 15.94 -0.41
C CYS A 277 -19.46 15.58 -1.19
N LYS A 278 -19.50 14.58 -2.08
CA LYS A 278 -18.39 14.31 -3.02
C LYS A 278 -18.18 15.48 -3.99
N ALA A 279 -19.28 16.12 -4.41
CA ALA A 279 -19.30 17.20 -5.40
C ALA A 279 -19.02 18.59 -4.81
N GLU A 280 -18.96 18.74 -3.48
CA GLU A 280 -18.55 19.99 -2.82
C GLU A 280 -17.17 20.46 -3.29
N PHE A 281 -16.33 19.54 -3.74
CA PHE A 281 -15.00 19.85 -4.28
C PHE A 281 -14.98 20.00 -5.79
N ASP A 282 -16.08 19.77 -6.50
CA ASP A 282 -16.10 19.87 -7.95
C ASP A 282 -16.60 21.27 -8.41
N GLY A 283 -17.10 22.10 -7.47
CA GLY A 283 -17.59 23.47 -7.71
C GLY A 283 -16.57 24.57 -7.39
N GLY A 284 -16.16 25.32 -8.42
CA GLY A 284 -15.34 26.51 -8.34
C GLY A 284 -15.17 27.28 -9.66
N GLU A 285 -16.02 27.04 -10.67
CA GLU A 285 -16.25 28.00 -11.74
C GLU A 285 -17.59 28.66 -11.45
N GLU A 286 -17.54 29.84 -10.85
CA GLU A 286 -18.70 30.74 -10.76
C GLU A 286 -19.10 31.13 -12.18
N ILE A 287 -20.09 30.44 -12.74
CA ILE A 287 -20.90 31.02 -13.81
C ILE A 287 -21.66 32.15 -13.13
N ASN A 288 -21.27 33.39 -13.42
CA ASN A 288 -21.97 34.61 -13.03
C ASN A 288 -23.42 34.56 -13.52
N ALA A 289 -24.31 33.96 -12.72
CA ALA A 289 -25.74 34.06 -12.90
C ALA A 289 -26.23 35.38 -12.29
N ASN A 290 -25.83 36.50 -12.90
CA ASN A 290 -26.39 37.81 -12.61
C ASN A 290 -26.61 38.59 -13.92
N GLY A 291 -27.88 38.70 -14.31
CA GLY A 291 -28.36 39.47 -15.45
C GLY A 291 -28.79 38.54 -16.60
N LEU A 292 -30.03 38.51 -17.06
CA LEU A 292 -31.15 39.40 -16.87
C LEU A 292 -32.40 38.62 -17.30
N SER A 293 -33.46 38.70 -16.50
CA SER A 293 -34.81 38.50 -16.99
C SER A 293 -35.08 39.54 -18.08
N ASN A 294 -35.56 39.12 -19.25
CA ASN A 294 -36.64 39.79 -19.99
C ASN A 294 -37.06 38.92 -21.18
N GLY A 295 -38.37 38.69 -21.28
CA GLY A 295 -38.98 37.94 -22.37
C GLY A 295 -38.98 38.72 -23.68
N VAL A 296 -38.94 37.98 -24.79
CA VAL A 296 -39.09 38.42 -26.18
C VAL A 296 -39.55 37.15 -26.91
N ASP A 297 -40.83 36.94 -27.20
CA ASP A 297 -41.67 37.50 -28.27
C ASP A 297 -40.96 37.67 -29.64
N LEU A 298 -41.56 37.07 -30.67
CA LEU A 298 -41.09 36.83 -32.03
C LEU A 298 -40.27 37.96 -32.69
N LYS A 299 -39.19 37.60 -33.42
CA LYS A 299 -38.93 38.00 -34.82
C LYS A 299 -37.74 37.28 -35.47
N GLU A 300 -37.98 36.79 -36.69
CA GLU A 300 -36.98 36.37 -37.67
C GLU A 300 -36.08 37.55 -38.07
N GLY A 301 -34.79 37.26 -38.27
CA GLY A 301 -33.80 38.19 -38.78
C GLY A 301 -32.46 37.48 -38.95
N ASP A 302 -32.12 37.29 -40.21
CA ASP A 302 -30.89 36.78 -40.81
C ASP A 302 -29.60 37.28 -40.14
N ASP A 303 -28.66 36.37 -39.88
CA ASP A 303 -27.21 36.57 -39.98
C ASP A 303 -26.51 35.23 -39.65
N GLU A 304 -26.26 34.46 -40.72
CA GLU A 304 -25.24 33.42 -40.76
C GLU A 304 -23.90 34.02 -40.29
N ILE A 305 -23.23 33.39 -39.32
CA ILE A 305 -21.80 33.53 -38.86
C ILE A 305 -21.65 33.34 -37.33
N GLU A 306 -22.59 32.67 -36.61
CA GLU A 306 -22.35 32.28 -35.20
C GLU A 306 -22.62 30.80 -34.87
N GLU A 307 -22.69 29.92 -35.87
CA GLU A 307 -22.88 28.47 -35.63
C GLU A 307 -21.57 27.66 -35.54
N GLU A 308 -20.45 28.19 -36.06
CA GLU A 308 -19.18 27.44 -36.11
C GLU A 308 -18.31 27.65 -34.86
N VAL A 309 -18.30 28.86 -34.30
CA VAL A 309 -17.49 29.19 -33.11
C VAL A 309 -18.13 28.66 -31.82
N VAL A 310 -19.47 28.59 -31.76
CA VAL A 310 -20.18 28.00 -30.61
C VAL A 310 -19.98 26.48 -30.55
N LYS A 311 -19.96 25.80 -31.71
CA LYS A 311 -19.67 24.36 -31.80
C LYS A 311 -18.20 24.02 -31.50
N GLU A 312 -17.25 24.89 -31.82
CA GLU A 312 -15.84 24.69 -31.43
C GLU A 312 -15.59 24.95 -29.95
N MET A 313 -16.33 25.87 -29.32
CA MET A 313 -16.18 26.15 -27.89
C MET A 313 -16.88 25.11 -27.00
N GLU A 314 -17.90 24.43 -27.52
CA GLU A 314 -18.55 23.28 -26.87
C GLU A 314 -17.65 22.02 -26.88
N ASN A 315 -16.68 21.94 -27.79
CA ASN A 315 -15.64 20.89 -27.82
C ASN A 315 -14.44 21.15 -26.87
N LEU A 316 -14.35 22.35 -26.29
CA LEU A 316 -13.34 22.72 -25.27
C LEU A 316 -13.93 22.80 -23.86
N ALA A 317 -15.26 22.67 -23.73
CA ALA A 317 -15.88 22.36 -22.46
C ALA A 317 -15.26 21.04 -21.97
N ILE A 318 -14.72 21.08 -20.75
CA ILE A 318 -14.13 19.94 -20.05
C ILE A 318 -14.98 18.74 -20.39
N GLN A 319 -14.37 17.79 -21.11
CA GLN A 319 -14.92 16.47 -21.34
C GLN A 319 -15.41 16.02 -19.98
N LYS A 320 -16.73 16.12 -19.78
CA LYS A 320 -17.42 15.62 -18.63
C LYS A 320 -17.15 14.14 -18.79
N TYR A 321 -16.07 13.68 -18.14
CA TYR A 321 -15.82 12.28 -18.02
C TYR A 321 -17.04 11.80 -17.26
N ASP A 322 -18.05 11.36 -18.02
CA ASP A 322 -18.98 10.33 -17.64
C ASP A 322 -18.11 9.11 -17.36
N PHE A 323 -17.36 9.18 -16.26
CA PHE A 323 -17.02 8.02 -15.50
C PHE A 323 -18.35 7.60 -14.90
N ALA A 324 -19.17 6.93 -15.74
CA ALA A 324 -20.04 5.88 -15.24
C ALA A 324 -19.15 5.14 -14.23
N PRO A 325 -19.50 5.16 -12.92
CA PRO A 325 -18.63 4.61 -11.91
C PRO A 325 -18.36 3.18 -12.35
N GLN A 326 -17.13 2.89 -12.79
CA GLN A 326 -16.70 1.51 -12.88
C GLN A 326 -17.03 0.95 -11.52
N SER A 327 -17.99 0.01 -11.53
CA SER A 327 -18.75 -0.44 -10.38
C SER A 327 -17.83 -0.56 -9.18
N SER A 328 -18.04 0.27 -8.14
CA SER A 328 -17.25 0.19 -6.91
C SER A 328 -17.20 -1.27 -6.47
N LYS A 329 -16.02 -1.90 -6.55
CA LYS A 329 -15.86 -3.28 -6.12
C LYS A 329 -16.01 -3.30 -4.61
N GLY A 330 -16.95 -4.08 -4.09
CA GLY A 330 -17.13 -4.23 -2.64
C GLY A 330 -18.32 -3.47 -2.05
N ALA A 331 -18.58 -3.78 -0.78
CA ALA A 331 -19.74 -3.31 -0.04
C ALA A 331 -19.37 -2.28 1.01
N ARG A 332 -20.36 -1.46 1.42
CA ARG A 332 -20.21 -0.55 2.55
C ARG A 332 -19.92 -1.34 3.82
N ILE A 333 -18.83 -1.00 4.50
CA ILE A 333 -18.40 -1.67 5.75
C ILE A 333 -18.15 -0.64 6.86
N PRO A 334 -18.12 -1.06 8.13
CA PRO A 334 -17.55 -0.25 9.20
C PRO A 334 -16.07 0.06 8.92
N LEU A 335 -15.70 1.33 9.00
CA LEU A 335 -14.32 1.80 8.79
C LEU A 335 -13.77 2.43 10.08
N PRO A 336 -13.46 1.62 11.11
CA PRO A 336 -12.82 2.13 12.32
C PRO A 336 -11.40 2.64 12.01
N TRP A 337 -10.88 3.49 12.89
CA TRP A 337 -9.63 4.23 12.64
C TRP A 337 -8.42 3.33 12.35
N GLU A 338 -8.34 2.16 12.98
CA GLU A 338 -7.27 1.17 12.80
C GLU A 338 -7.21 0.63 11.36
N LEU A 339 -8.36 0.54 10.69
CA LEU A 339 -8.46 0.15 9.29
C LEU A 339 -8.31 1.37 8.38
N LEU A 340 -8.90 2.51 8.75
CA LEU A 340 -8.91 3.70 7.92
C LEU A 340 -7.51 4.34 7.77
N GLN A 341 -6.68 4.28 8.81
CA GLN A 341 -5.33 4.85 8.78
C GLN A 341 -4.43 4.27 7.65
N PRO A 342 -4.23 2.94 7.52
CA PRO A 342 -3.48 2.39 6.40
C PRO A 342 -4.18 2.63 5.05
N VAL A 343 -5.52 2.64 5.01
CA VAL A 343 -6.26 2.96 3.79
C VAL A 343 -5.91 4.34 3.24
N LEU A 344 -5.92 5.36 4.10
CA LEU A 344 -5.58 6.72 3.70
C LEU A 344 -4.11 6.86 3.26
N ARG A 345 -3.19 6.11 3.88
CA ARG A 345 -1.77 6.09 3.45
C ARG A 345 -1.60 5.48 2.06
N ILE A 346 -2.29 4.36 1.79
CA ILE A 346 -2.25 3.70 0.49
C ILE A 346 -2.88 4.60 -0.57
N LEU A 347 -4.05 5.20 -0.30
CA LEU A 347 -4.69 6.16 -1.21
C LEU A 347 -3.79 7.37 -1.48
N GLY A 348 -3.15 7.93 -0.45
CA GLY A 348 -2.20 9.03 -0.61
C GLY A 348 -1.03 8.67 -1.53
N HIS A 349 -0.49 7.46 -1.43
CA HIS A 349 0.52 6.98 -2.38
C HIS A 349 -0.04 6.80 -3.79
N CYS A 350 -1.22 6.18 -3.94
CA CYS A 350 -1.84 5.97 -5.24
C CYS A 350 -2.09 7.29 -5.98
N LEU A 351 -2.50 8.32 -5.23
CA LEU A 351 -2.82 9.66 -5.72
C LEU A 351 -1.59 10.49 -6.10
N LEU A 352 -0.54 10.47 -5.27
CA LEU A 352 0.56 11.44 -5.36
C LEU A 352 1.90 10.86 -5.82
N ALA A 353 2.07 9.53 -5.87
CA ALA A 353 3.36 8.98 -6.27
C ALA A 353 3.63 9.25 -7.76
N PRO A 354 4.85 9.68 -8.12
CA PRO A 354 5.17 10.14 -9.47
C PRO A 354 5.10 9.03 -10.52
N LEU A 355 5.38 7.78 -10.12
CA LEU A 355 5.46 6.62 -11.02
C LEU A 355 4.12 5.91 -11.25
N ASN A 356 3.03 6.38 -10.65
CA ASN A 356 1.72 5.78 -10.87
C ASN A 356 1.10 6.25 -12.19
N SER A 357 0.41 5.33 -12.88
CA SER A 357 -0.38 5.65 -14.06
C SER A 357 -1.50 6.63 -13.74
N GLN A 358 -1.96 7.35 -14.75
CA GLN A 358 -3.07 8.29 -14.60
C GLN A 358 -4.35 7.59 -14.10
N GLU A 359 -4.60 6.36 -14.57
CA GLU A 359 -5.72 5.52 -14.13
C GLU A 359 -5.70 5.25 -12.61
N VAL A 360 -4.53 4.95 -12.03
CA VAL A 360 -4.38 4.74 -10.58
C VAL A 360 -4.68 6.03 -9.81
N LYS A 361 -4.21 7.17 -10.32
CA LYS A 361 -4.45 8.48 -9.71
C LYS A 361 -5.93 8.86 -9.75
N ASP A 362 -6.61 8.60 -10.86
CA ASP A 362 -8.03 8.89 -11.02
C ASP A 362 -8.90 7.98 -10.14
N SER A 363 -8.61 6.69 -10.11
CA SER A 363 -9.28 5.74 -9.20
C SER A 363 -9.06 6.11 -7.72
N ALA A 364 -7.83 6.51 -7.35
CA ALA A 364 -7.53 6.99 -6.01
C ALA A 364 -8.29 8.29 -5.68
N SER A 365 -8.39 9.21 -6.64
CA SER A 365 -9.09 10.49 -6.49
C SER A 365 -10.59 10.29 -6.20
N VAL A 366 -11.21 9.31 -6.87
CA VAL A 366 -12.59 8.87 -6.57
C VAL A 366 -12.67 8.25 -5.17
N ALA A 367 -11.78 7.31 -4.84
CA ALA A 367 -11.78 6.63 -3.55
C ALA A 367 -11.58 7.58 -2.35
N VAL A 368 -10.73 8.61 -2.49
CA VAL A 368 -10.53 9.63 -1.45
C VAL A 368 -11.79 10.49 -1.26
N ARG A 369 -12.49 10.88 -2.34
CA ARG A 369 -13.77 11.60 -2.23
C ARG A 369 -14.85 10.76 -1.56
N CYS A 370 -14.95 9.47 -1.92
CA CYS A 370 -15.84 8.53 -1.22
C CYS A 370 -15.49 8.43 0.27
N SER A 371 -14.20 8.33 0.58
CA SER A 371 -13.71 8.27 1.97
C SER A 371 -14.00 9.56 2.75
N TYR A 372 -13.89 10.74 2.11
CA TYR A 372 -14.28 12.02 2.72
C TYR A 372 -15.76 12.03 3.05
N ALA A 373 -16.61 11.68 2.09
CA ALA A 373 -18.05 11.61 2.30
C ALA A 373 -18.40 10.70 3.49
N ARG A 374 -17.79 9.52 3.54
CA ARG A 374 -17.96 8.57 4.64
C ARG A 374 -17.50 9.15 5.97
N ALA A 375 -16.33 9.77 6.02
CA ALA A 375 -15.76 10.38 7.22
C ALA A 375 -16.64 11.52 7.76
N SER A 376 -17.23 12.32 6.86
CA SER A 376 -18.18 13.38 7.21
C SER A 376 -19.47 12.82 7.80
N HIS A 377 -20.01 11.74 7.22
CA HIS A 377 -21.19 11.06 7.77
C HIS A 377 -20.93 10.40 9.13
N ASP A 378 -19.77 9.78 9.30
CA ASP A 378 -19.39 9.13 10.58
C ASP A 378 -18.82 10.11 11.61
N LEU A 379 -18.71 11.40 11.27
CA LEU A 379 -18.17 12.46 12.10
C LEU A 379 -16.79 12.12 12.69
N VAL A 380 -15.88 11.58 11.87
CA VAL A 380 -14.51 11.19 12.28
C VAL A 380 -13.53 12.33 11.93
N PRO A 381 -13.15 13.21 12.88
CA PRO A 381 -12.46 14.46 12.54
C PRO A 381 -11.09 14.24 11.90
N GLN A 382 -10.34 13.24 12.37
CA GLN A 382 -9.01 12.91 11.85
C GLN A 382 -9.09 12.46 10.38
N ALA A 383 -10.14 11.72 10.02
CA ALA A 383 -10.36 11.25 8.67
C ALA A 383 -10.85 12.37 7.75
N ILE A 384 -11.74 13.24 8.23
CA ILE A 384 -12.20 14.43 7.49
C ILE A 384 -11.01 15.31 7.11
N LEU A 385 -10.13 15.60 8.08
CA LEU A 385 -8.93 16.41 7.86
C LEU A 385 -8.01 15.75 6.83
N ALA A 386 -7.67 14.47 7.03
CA ALA A 386 -6.75 13.75 6.16
C ALA A 386 -7.27 13.65 4.71
N THR A 387 -8.54 13.28 4.52
CA THR A 387 -9.15 13.15 3.19
C THR A 387 -9.28 14.50 2.50
N ARG A 388 -9.70 15.56 3.20
CA ARG A 388 -9.76 16.92 2.65
C ARG A 388 -8.39 17.42 2.22
N SER A 389 -7.34 17.17 3.01
CA SER A 389 -5.97 17.51 2.64
C SER A 389 -5.52 16.77 1.38
N LEU A 390 -5.82 15.48 1.24
CA LEU A 390 -5.51 14.71 0.04
C LEU A 390 -6.24 15.24 -1.20
N ILE A 391 -7.53 15.59 -1.09
CA ILE A 391 -8.30 16.18 -2.20
C ILE A 391 -7.68 17.50 -2.65
N GLN A 392 -7.28 18.37 -1.71
CA GLN A 392 -6.64 19.64 -2.05
C GLN A 392 -5.26 19.45 -2.70
N LEU A 393 -4.49 18.45 -2.26
CA LEU A 393 -3.20 18.13 -2.88
C LEU A 393 -3.38 17.61 -4.32
N ASP A 394 -4.36 16.74 -4.55
CA ASP A 394 -4.70 16.25 -5.89
C ASP A 394 -5.12 17.39 -6.83
N LYS A 395 -6.00 18.29 -6.38
CA LYS A 395 -6.38 19.48 -7.16
C LYS A 395 -5.17 20.31 -7.58
N ARG A 396 -4.31 20.69 -6.62
CA ARG A 396 -3.12 21.49 -6.91
C ARG A 396 -2.15 20.75 -7.83
N ALA A 397 -1.99 19.44 -7.65
CA ALA A 397 -1.16 18.62 -8.53
C ALA A 397 -1.70 18.63 -9.97
N ARG A 398 -3.01 18.46 -10.16
CA ARG A 398 -3.66 18.51 -11.49
C ARG A 398 -3.62 19.89 -12.12
N GLU A 399 -3.85 20.95 -11.34
CA GLU A 399 -3.71 22.35 -11.78
C GLU A 399 -2.27 22.62 -12.25
N SER A 400 -1.27 22.19 -11.48
CA SER A 400 0.14 22.33 -11.87
C SER A 400 0.47 21.55 -13.14
N ALA A 401 -0.06 20.34 -13.31
CA ALA A 401 0.12 19.55 -14.52
C ALA A 401 -0.57 20.20 -15.74
N LYS A 402 -1.77 20.76 -15.57
CA LYS A 402 -2.50 21.49 -16.61
C LYS A 402 -1.73 22.75 -17.03
N ALA A 403 -1.17 23.51 -16.09
CA ALA A 403 -0.37 24.70 -16.37
C ALA A 403 0.93 24.38 -17.13
N VAL A 404 1.57 23.24 -16.83
CA VAL A 404 2.74 22.76 -17.57
C VAL A 404 2.34 22.32 -18.99
N ALA A 405 1.19 21.68 -19.16
CA ALA A 405 0.70 21.27 -20.48
C ALA A 405 0.36 22.48 -21.38
N THR A 406 -0.32 23.49 -20.85
CA THR A 406 -0.69 24.71 -21.62
C THR A 406 0.55 25.52 -22.03
N THR A 407 1.56 25.62 -21.17
CA THR A 407 2.83 26.29 -21.50
C THR A 407 3.66 25.51 -22.52
N ALA A 408 3.66 24.17 -22.47
CA ALA A 408 4.27 23.33 -23.49
C ALA A 408 3.59 23.48 -24.87
N SER A 409 2.25 23.46 -24.92
CA SER A 409 1.49 23.63 -26.16
C SER A 409 1.62 25.05 -26.77
N ALA A 410 1.78 26.08 -25.94
CA ALA A 410 2.07 27.43 -26.41
C ALA A 410 3.47 27.54 -27.06
N SER A 411 4.45 26.75 -26.58
CA SER A 411 5.81 26.72 -27.14
C SER A 411 5.93 25.94 -28.46
N SER A 412 5.03 24.97 -28.72
CA SER A 412 5.02 24.20 -29.98
C SER A 412 4.33 24.90 -31.15
N ASN A 413 3.51 25.94 -30.88
CA ASN A 413 2.82 26.71 -31.93
C ASN A 413 3.61 27.91 -32.48
N ALA A 414 4.91 28.03 -32.16
CA ALA A 414 5.78 29.10 -32.66
C ALA A 414 6.32 28.87 -34.11
N ASN A 415 5.55 28.19 -34.97
CA ASN A 415 5.84 28.10 -36.41
C ASN A 415 5.10 29.20 -37.19
N THR A 416 5.48 30.45 -36.96
CA THR A 416 5.17 31.56 -37.89
C THR A 416 6.42 31.91 -38.71
N PRO A 417 6.39 31.83 -40.05
CA PRO A 417 7.55 32.15 -40.87
C PRO A 417 7.69 33.68 -40.96
N SER A 418 8.47 34.30 -40.07
CA SER A 418 8.84 35.70 -40.24
C SER A 418 9.90 35.82 -41.34
N LYS A 419 9.52 36.43 -42.46
CA LYS A 419 10.41 36.82 -43.58
C LYS A 419 11.76 37.34 -43.07
N ALA A 420 12.85 36.75 -43.56
CA ALA A 420 14.20 37.22 -43.32
C ALA A 420 14.37 38.66 -43.85
N LYS A 421 14.69 39.60 -42.96
CA LYS A 421 15.11 40.96 -43.31
C LYS A 421 16.58 40.90 -43.71
N LYS A 422 16.89 41.29 -44.95
CA LYS A 422 18.25 41.36 -45.53
C LYS A 422 19.23 42.10 -44.61
N PRO A 423 20.49 41.66 -44.49
CA PRO A 423 21.55 42.47 -43.89
C PRO A 423 21.99 43.54 -44.91
N GLU A 424 21.98 44.80 -44.51
CA GLU A 424 22.60 45.89 -45.26
C GLU A 424 24.13 45.75 -45.17
N ILE A 425 24.74 45.48 -46.32
CA ILE A 425 26.19 45.56 -46.53
C ILE A 425 26.51 47.03 -46.80
N LEU A 426 27.10 47.71 -45.82
CA LEU A 426 27.83 48.96 -46.04
C LEU A 426 29.30 48.61 -46.29
N LEU A 427 29.65 48.47 -47.57
CA LEU A 427 31.02 48.56 -48.06
C LEU A 427 31.30 49.99 -48.53
N VAL A 428 32.61 50.29 -48.58
CA VAL A 428 33.30 51.45 -49.21
C VAL A 428 33.82 52.47 -48.17
N SER A 429 35.10 52.83 -48.08
CA SER A 429 36.35 52.38 -48.74
C SER A 429 37.52 53.11 -48.07
N LYS A 430 38.70 52.49 -47.96
CA LYS A 430 39.78 52.69 -48.93
C LYS A 430 40.82 51.58 -48.85
#